data_AF-A0A2E1I0K3-F1
#
_entry.id   AF-A0A2E1I0K3-F1
#
_cell.length_a   1.000
_cell.length_b   1.000
_cell.length_c   1.000
_cell.angle_alpha   90.00
_cell.angle_beta   90.00
_cell.angle_gamma   90.00
#
_symmetry.space_group_name_H-M   'P 1'
#
loop_
_entity.id
_entity.type
_entity.pdbx_description
1 polymer ?
#
loop_
_entity_poly.entity_id
_entity_poly.type
_entity_poly.pdbx_seq_one_letter_code
_entity_poly.pdbx_strand_id
1 'polypeptide(L)'
;MVNGLSNSELKDFLDEKSFQYNQVSFIESDPIQIPHEFTKKEDIEIAAFLTSIIAWGQRKTIIKNSYKMMEILDNSPHDFIINSSEKEIEKAHIIHRTFNPIDFRY
;
A
#
# COMPACT_ATOMS: atom_id res chain seq x y z
N MET A 1 -33.21 17.64 -7.54
CA MET A 1 -31.77 17.92 -7.42
C MET A 1 -31.40 17.65 -5.98
N VAL A 2 -30.43 16.78 -5.72
CA VAL A 2 -29.99 16.50 -4.34
C VAL A 2 -29.17 17.70 -3.91
N ASN A 3 -29.68 18.50 -2.96
CA ASN A 3 -28.85 19.51 -2.31
C ASN A 3 -27.76 18.77 -1.54
N GLY A 4 -26.50 19.08 -1.83
CA GLY A 4 -25.37 18.54 -1.08
C GLY A 4 -25.39 18.98 0.38
N LEU A 5 -24.56 18.33 1.20
CA LEU A 5 -24.32 18.72 2.59
C LEU A 5 -23.88 20.19 2.66
N SER A 6 -24.35 20.93 3.66
CA SER A 6 -23.74 22.22 4.02
C SER A 6 -22.28 22.01 4.46
N ASN A 7 -21.48 23.08 4.49
CA ASN A 7 -20.09 22.99 4.92
C ASN A 7 -19.95 22.42 6.35
N SER A 8 -20.90 22.72 7.25
CA SER A 8 -20.89 22.18 8.62
C SER A 8 -21.17 20.69 8.62
N GLU A 9 -22.23 20.26 7.92
CA GLU A 9 -22.60 18.83 7.85
C GLU A 9 -21.52 18.01 7.13
N LEU A 10 -20.87 18.57 6.12
CA LEU A 10 -19.74 17.93 5.44
C LEU A 10 -18.54 17.78 6.39
N LYS A 11 -18.22 18.81 7.18
CA LYS A 11 -17.15 18.75 8.16
C LYS A 11 -17.43 17.66 9.21
N ASP A 12 -18.62 17.67 9.79
CA ASP A 12 -19.00 16.70 10.83
C ASP A 12 -18.98 15.27 10.28
N PHE A 13 -19.45 15.08 9.04
CA PHE A 13 -19.35 13.78 8.34
C PHE A 13 -17.89 13.33 8.13
N LEU A 14 -17.00 14.22 7.67
CA LEU A 14 -15.59 13.89 7.46
C LEU A 14 -14.86 13.59 8.78
N ASP A 15 -15.15 14.35 9.83
CA ASP A 15 -14.60 14.10 11.18
C ASP A 15 -15.05 12.74 11.70
N GLU A 16 -16.34 12.41 11.58
CA GLU A 16 -16.87 11.08 11.94
C GLU A 16 -16.11 9.96 11.20
N LYS A 17 -15.89 10.10 9.88
CA LYS A 17 -15.14 9.10 9.11
C LYS A 17 -13.66 9.03 9.49
N SER A 18 -13.05 10.16 9.82
CA SER A 18 -11.69 10.19 10.35
C SER A 18 -11.60 9.41 11.66
N PHE A 19 -12.47 9.69 12.62
CA PHE A 19 -12.50 8.97 13.90
C PHE A 19 -12.81 7.48 13.74
N GLN A 20 -13.64 7.13 12.76
CA GLN A 20 -14.00 5.74 12.46
C GLN A 20 -12.81 4.93 11.91
N TYR A 21 -12.05 5.49 10.97
CA TYR A 21 -11.04 4.75 10.22
C TYR A 21 -9.60 4.96 10.69
N ASN A 22 -9.28 6.10 11.32
CA ASN A 22 -7.97 6.38 11.88
C ASN A 22 -7.81 5.73 13.27
N GLN A 23 -7.98 4.41 13.32
CA GLN A 23 -7.88 3.59 14.52
C GLN A 23 -6.95 2.41 14.25
N VAL A 24 -6.19 1.99 15.26
CA VAL A 24 -5.25 0.85 15.15
C VAL A 24 -5.98 -0.43 14.71
N SER A 25 -7.20 -0.66 15.18
CA SER A 25 -8.01 -1.82 14.78
C SER A 25 -8.36 -1.85 13.30
N PHE A 26 -8.31 -0.71 12.60
CA PHE A 26 -8.59 -0.65 11.17
C PHE A 26 -7.41 -1.13 10.32
N ILE A 27 -6.19 -1.08 10.87
CA ILE A 27 -4.94 -1.49 10.22
C ILE A 27 -5.04 -2.92 9.69
N GLU A 28 -5.53 -3.86 10.50
CA GLU A 28 -5.65 -5.29 10.12
C GLU A 28 -6.42 -5.50 8.81
N SER A 29 -7.37 -4.62 8.51
CA SER A 29 -8.16 -4.71 7.29
C SER A 29 -7.64 -3.83 6.16
N ASP A 30 -6.70 -2.92 6.42
CA ASP A 30 -6.28 -1.85 5.52
C ASP A 30 -4.87 -2.11 4.94
N PRO A 31 -4.54 -1.67 3.71
CA PRO A 31 -3.20 -1.82 3.15
C PRO A 31 -2.07 -1.29 4.03
N ILE A 32 -2.34 -0.36 4.94
CA ILE A 32 -1.34 0.12 5.92
C ILE A 32 -0.79 -1.01 6.82
N GLN A 33 -1.41 -2.20 6.89
CA GLN A 33 -0.81 -3.35 7.58
C GLN A 33 0.56 -3.74 7.02
N ILE A 34 0.79 -3.55 5.71
CA ILE A 34 2.01 -4.00 5.04
C ILE A 34 3.27 -3.33 5.59
N PRO A 35 3.38 -1.98 5.68
CA PRO A 35 4.54 -1.35 6.31
C PRO A 35 4.67 -1.65 7.81
N HIS A 36 3.57 -2.00 8.50
CA HIS A 36 3.59 -2.35 9.93
C HIS A 36 4.22 -3.73 10.21
N GLU A 37 4.42 -4.58 9.20
CA GLU A 37 5.15 -5.85 9.33
C GLU A 37 6.66 -5.66 9.52
N PHE A 38 7.18 -4.45 9.29
CA PHE A 38 8.61 -4.16 9.32
C PHE A 38 8.98 -3.26 10.51
N THR A 39 10.21 -3.45 11.01
CA THR A 39 10.77 -2.63 12.11
C THR A 39 11.89 -1.70 11.65
N LYS A 40 12.54 -2.02 10.53
CA LYS A 40 13.60 -1.20 9.95
C LYS A 40 12.97 -0.05 9.18
N LYS A 41 13.44 1.18 9.45
CA LYS A 41 12.88 2.40 8.88
C LYS A 41 12.79 2.36 7.35
N GLU A 42 13.87 1.95 6.69
CA GLU A 42 13.93 1.90 5.23
C GLU A 42 12.94 0.88 4.65
N ASP A 43 12.78 -0.28 5.31
CA ASP A 43 11.81 -1.29 4.87
C ASP A 43 10.37 -0.78 5.02
N ILE A 44 10.07 -0.08 6.12
CA ILE A 44 8.77 0.57 6.35
C ILE A 44 8.47 1.59 5.24
N GLU A 45 9.45 2.45 4.91
CA GLU A 45 9.29 3.49 3.90
C GLU A 45 9.06 2.90 2.50
N ILE A 46 9.85 1.90 2.10
CA ILE A 46 9.72 1.23 0.81
C ILE A 46 8.38 0.48 0.71
N ALA A 47 8.03 -0.30 1.73
CA ALA A 47 6.78 -1.05 1.79
C ALA A 47 5.56 -0.12 1.75
N ALA A 48 5.60 1.00 2.47
CA ALA A 48 4.54 2.01 2.45
C ALA A 48 4.40 2.66 1.07
N PHE A 49 5.53 3.05 0.45
CA PHE A 49 5.53 3.67 -0.87
C PHE A 49 4.94 2.74 -1.93
N LEU A 50 5.46 1.51 -2.03
CA LEU A 50 4.98 0.50 -2.98
C LEU A 50 3.51 0.13 -2.78
N THR A 51 3.08 -0.01 -1.53
CA THR A 51 1.67 -0.29 -1.21
C THR A 51 0.76 0.87 -1.61
N SER A 52 1.20 2.11 -1.37
CA SER A 52 0.43 3.31 -1.73
C SER A 52 0.22 3.46 -3.24
N ILE A 53 1.22 3.05 -4.05
CA ILE A 53 1.14 3.06 -5.52
C ILE A 53 0.00 2.20 -6.03
N ILE A 54 -0.33 1.08 -5.39
CA ILE A 54 -1.40 0.19 -5.87
C ILE A 54 -2.72 0.36 -5.10
N ALA A 55 -2.81 1.32 -4.18
CA ALA A 55 -3.92 1.46 -3.23
C ALA A 55 -5.21 2.07 -3.83
N TRP A 56 -5.50 1.85 -5.12
CA TRP A 56 -6.75 2.26 -5.77
C TRP A 56 -7.62 1.08 -6.21
N GLY A 57 -8.76 0.92 -5.55
CA GLY A 57 -9.77 -0.07 -5.92
C GLY A 57 -10.04 -1.09 -4.81
N GLN A 58 -10.13 -2.36 -5.18
CA GLN A 58 -10.60 -3.38 -4.25
C GLN A 58 -9.54 -3.71 -3.19
N ARG A 59 -9.80 -3.28 -1.95
CA ARG A 59 -8.96 -3.47 -0.77
C ARG A 59 -8.32 -4.85 -0.62
N LYS A 60 -9.11 -5.93 -0.77
CA LYS A 60 -8.59 -7.31 -0.68
C LYS A 60 -7.50 -7.61 -1.72
N THR A 61 -7.68 -7.12 -2.95
CA THR A 61 -6.72 -7.29 -4.05
C THR A 61 -5.48 -6.44 -3.84
N ILE A 62 -5.64 -5.23 -3.27
CA ILE A 62 -4.53 -4.35 -2.90
C ILE A 62 -3.64 -5.07 -1.89
N ILE A 63 -4.20 -5.48 -0.74
CA ILE A 63 -3.46 -6.16 0.33
C ILE A 63 -2.75 -7.41 -0.18
N LYS A 64 -3.47 -8.28 -0.92
CA LYS A 64 -2.89 -9.48 -1.52
C LYS A 64 -1.68 -9.17 -2.40
N ASN A 65 -1.79 -8.16 -3.26
CA ASN A 65 -0.69 -7.82 -4.16
C ASN A 65 0.45 -7.12 -3.42
N SER A 66 0.18 -6.30 -2.41
CA SER A 66 1.23 -5.70 -1.57
C SER A 66 2.04 -6.76 -0.84
N TYR A 67 1.40 -7.78 -0.24
CA TYR A 67 2.13 -8.91 0.34
C TYR A 67 2.99 -9.62 -0.71
N LYS A 68 2.44 -9.88 -1.90
CA LYS A 68 3.20 -10.46 -3.01
C LYS A 68 4.41 -9.61 -3.42
N MET A 69 4.29 -8.28 -3.40
CA MET A 69 5.44 -7.39 -3.65
C MET A 69 6.52 -7.62 -2.60
N MET A 70 6.15 -7.66 -1.32
CA MET A 70 7.11 -7.89 -0.24
C MET A 70 7.76 -9.27 -0.33
N GLU A 71 7.00 -10.31 -0.69
CA GLU A 71 7.53 -11.65 -0.94
C GLU A 71 8.54 -11.68 -2.09
N ILE A 72 8.29 -10.94 -3.19
CA ILE A 72 9.23 -10.82 -4.31
C ILE A 72 10.53 -10.11 -3.87
N LEU A 73 10.42 -9.19 -2.92
CA LEU A 73 11.53 -8.45 -2.33
C LEU A 73 12.13 -9.18 -1.11
N ASP A 74 11.95 -10.51 -1.03
CA ASP A 74 12.45 -11.40 0.03
C ASP A 74 12.06 -10.99 1.46
N ASN A 75 10.98 -10.24 1.62
CA ASN A 75 10.58 -9.57 2.88
C ASN A 75 11.74 -8.77 3.51
N SER A 76 12.67 -8.28 2.68
CA SER A 76 13.73 -7.34 3.06
C SER A 76 13.92 -6.31 1.95
N PRO A 77 12.90 -5.46 1.70
CA PRO A 77 12.86 -4.61 0.52
C PRO A 77 14.04 -3.66 0.39
N HIS A 78 14.56 -3.12 1.49
CA HIS A 78 15.79 -2.32 1.45
C HIS A 78 16.99 -3.15 1.00
N ASP A 79 17.18 -4.34 1.56
CA ASP A 79 18.32 -5.19 1.21
C ASP A 79 18.26 -5.63 -0.26
N PHE A 80 17.07 -6.05 -0.71
CA PHE A 80 16.81 -6.37 -2.11
C PHE A 80 17.22 -5.22 -3.03
N ILE A 81 16.79 -3.99 -2.76
CA ILE A 81 17.11 -2.84 -3.62
C ILE A 81 18.63 -2.58 -3.70
N ILE A 82 19.36 -2.76 -2.60
CA ILE A 82 20.80 -2.48 -2.56
C ILE A 82 21.64 -3.60 -3.18
N ASN A 83 21.22 -4.86 -3.02
CA ASN A 83 22.05 -6.02 -3.31
C ASN A 83 21.59 -6.87 -4.52
N SER A 84 20.39 -6.64 -5.04
CA SER A 84 19.84 -7.46 -6.13
C SER A 84 20.67 -7.39 -7.41
N SER A 85 20.81 -8.54 -8.06
CA SER A 85 21.30 -8.61 -9.42
C SER A 85 20.22 -8.23 -10.43
N GLU A 86 20.63 -7.82 -11.63
CA GLU A 86 19.71 -7.53 -12.74
C GLU A 86 18.80 -8.73 -13.06
N LYS A 87 19.31 -9.97 -12.93
CA LYS A 87 18.53 -11.20 -13.14
C LYS A 87 17.43 -11.41 -12.08
N GLU A 88 17.64 -10.94 -10.86
CA GLU A 88 16.62 -11.01 -9.80
C GLU A 88 15.54 -9.96 -10.05
N ILE A 89 15.95 -8.74 -10.41
CA ILE A 89 15.03 -7.67 -10.80
C ILE A 89 14.18 -8.08 -12.02
N GLU A 90 14.77 -8.73 -13.02
CA GLU A 90 14.01 -9.23 -14.19
C GLU A 90 12.93 -10.24 -13.84
N LYS A 91 13.11 -11.02 -12.77
CA LYS A 91 12.11 -11.99 -12.29
C LYS A 91 11.02 -11.33 -11.43
N ALA A 92 11.20 -10.08 -11.01
CA ALA A 92 10.22 -9.34 -10.21
C ALA A 92 8.98 -9.03 -11.06
N HIS A 93 8.02 -9.95 -11.03
CA HIS A 93 6.84 -9.91 -11.88
C HIS A 93 5.56 -9.73 -11.06
N ILE A 94 5.01 -8.52 -11.12
CA ILE A 94 3.70 -8.22 -10.54
C ILE A 94 2.83 -7.44 -11.52
N ILE A 95 1.53 -7.72 -11.47
CA ILE A 95 0.50 -7.00 -12.21
C ILE A 95 -0.60 -6.63 -11.22
N HIS A 96 -0.92 -5.34 -11.13
CA HIS A 96 -2.06 -4.83 -10.38
C HIS A 96 -2.80 -3.78 -11.20
N ARG A 97 -3.87 -4.20 -11.87
CA ARG A 97 -4.73 -3.33 -12.70
C ARG A 97 -3.91 -2.60 -13.78
N THR A 98 -3.52 -1.36 -13.53
CA THR A 98 -2.73 -0.50 -14.41
C THR A 98 -1.24 -0.49 -14.07
N PHE A 99 -0.84 -1.11 -12.96
CA PHE A 99 0.55 -1.31 -12.56
C PHE A 99 1.07 -2.61 -13.16
N ASN A 100 2.05 -2.50 -14.06
CA ASN A 100 2.61 -3.59 -14.85
C ASN A 100 4.00 -3.98 -14.33
N PRO A 101 4.58 -5.09 -14.81
CA PRO A 101 5.87 -5.56 -14.31
C PRO A 101 7.02 -4.58 -14.58
N ILE A 102 6.88 -3.69 -15.57
CA ILE A 102 7.88 -2.66 -15.82
C ILE A 102 7.86 -1.57 -14.74
N ASP A 103 6.66 -1.18 -14.27
CA ASP A 103 6.46 -0.15 -13.26
C ASP A 103 6.95 -0.58 -11.87
N PHE A 104 7.09 -1.90 -11.66
CA PHE A 104 7.66 -2.45 -10.42
C PHE A 104 9.18 -2.56 -10.45
N ARG A 105 9.77 -2.65 -11.65
CA ARG A 105 11.22 -2.84 -11.83
C ARG A 105 11.97 -1.52 -11.96
N TYR A 106 11.30 -0.44 -12.37
CA TYR A 106 11.87 0.89 -12.65
C TYR A 106 10.99 1.99 -12.09
#